data_AF-A0A436ZTW5-F1
#
_entry.id   AF-A0A436ZTW5-F1
#
_cell.length_a   1.000
_cell.length_b   1.000
_cell.length_c   1.000
_cell.angle_alpha   90.00
_cell.angle_beta   90.00
_cell.angle_gamma   90.00
#
_symmetry.space_group_name_H-M   'P 1'
#
loop_
_entity.id
_entity.type
_entity.pdbx_description
1 polymer ?
#
loop_
_entity_poly.entity_id
_entity_poly.type
_entity_poly.pdbx_seq_one_letter_code
_entity_poly.pdbx_strand_id
1 'polypeptide(L)'
;MATRINLPPLTRAIIVVELCLSLIAGALRYSAWVSRAAANNNAAPLGSPPPEFLASTRIQYLTVVPALSIIYPWTLVTASFVEANIFTLVITLATFFYGGKYLERAWGGREFAKFLGVVCVVSNVVALGIYVIWYAVTGNIERNFTSICGGVAFQAGFLVAFKQLVPEHTVTLFKGLIKMRVKHFPALFLLFTFISGLIIGTDVAAILAINGFFASWIYLRFFKKQYVDLSASQPTSLRGDASETFAFAHFFPDRMYPFISPITNTVYTACVAMKLCTPFSDEDVQAGNHRVVAQSTAGVGGFAGILGPPGGRLSAARQEAERRRALALKVLDQRLQAATTVGGRSGGEVLGGTSFTPEEGEGGGRGAGQS
;
A
#
# COMPACT_ATOMS: atom_id res chain seq x y z
N MET A 1 28.23 -13.56 12.73
CA MET A 1 27.09 -12.72 13.16
C MET A 1 25.96 -12.93 12.15
N ALA A 2 24.89 -13.65 12.51
CA ALA A 2 23.81 -13.93 11.55
C ALA A 2 23.12 -12.61 11.15
N THR A 3 23.14 -12.28 9.86
CA THR A 3 22.41 -11.15 9.30
C THR A 3 20.91 -11.39 9.51
N ARG A 4 20.36 -10.85 10.61
CA ARG A 4 18.92 -10.94 10.88
C ARG A 4 18.20 -10.03 9.88
N ILE A 5 17.74 -10.62 8.78
CA ILE A 5 16.87 -9.96 7.82
C ILE A 5 15.54 -9.67 8.55
N ASN A 6 15.39 -8.44 9.05
CA ASN A 6 14.19 -7.96 9.73
C ASN A 6 13.08 -7.66 8.70
N LEU A 7 12.52 -8.71 8.10
CA LEU A 7 11.32 -8.64 7.27
C LEU A 7 10.08 -8.83 8.14
N PRO A 8 9.03 -8.02 7.92
CA PRO A 8 7.72 -8.29 8.49
C PRO A 8 7.19 -9.69 8.13
N PRO A 9 6.37 -10.31 8.99
CA PRO A 9 6.00 -11.72 8.87
C PRO A 9 5.22 -12.04 7.59
N LEU A 10 4.29 -11.18 7.16
CA LEU A 10 3.46 -11.44 5.98
C LEU A 10 4.29 -11.29 4.69
N THR A 11 5.12 -10.26 4.59
CA THR A 11 6.04 -10.05 3.47
C THR A 11 6.98 -11.25 3.30
N ARG A 12 7.50 -11.78 4.41
CA ARG A 12 8.32 -13.01 4.39
C ARG A 12 7.53 -14.20 3.84
N ALA A 13 6.29 -14.39 4.31
CA ALA A 13 5.43 -15.48 3.84
C ALA A 13 5.15 -15.36 2.33
N ILE A 14 4.84 -14.16 1.84
CA ILE A 14 4.56 -13.89 0.42
C ILE A 14 5.77 -14.18 -0.46
N ILE A 15 6.97 -13.75 -0.05
CA ILE A 15 8.21 -14.04 -0.79
C ILE A 15 8.46 -15.55 -0.89
N VAL A 16 8.20 -16.29 0.19
CA VAL A 16 8.33 -17.76 0.18
C VAL A 16 7.28 -18.37 -0.74
N VAL A 17 6.02 -17.92 -0.68
CA VAL A 17 4.94 -18.40 -1.55
C VAL A 17 5.25 -18.15 -3.03
N GLU A 18 5.68 -16.94 -3.39
CA GLU A 18 6.12 -16.55 -4.73
C GLU A 18 7.20 -17.49 -5.26
N LEU A 19 8.24 -17.70 -4.45
CA LEU A 19 9.38 -18.54 -4.80
C LEU A 19 8.96 -20.01 -4.94
N CYS A 20 8.18 -20.54 -4.01
CA CYS A 20 7.69 -21.91 -4.07
C CYS A 20 6.79 -22.14 -5.29
N LEU A 21 5.81 -21.28 -5.54
CA LEU A 21 4.89 -21.43 -6.67
C LEU A 21 5.61 -21.28 -8.01
N SER A 22 6.54 -20.33 -8.13
CA SER A 22 7.34 -20.16 -9.34
C SER A 22 8.32 -21.33 -9.56
N LEU A 23 8.90 -21.90 -8.52
CA LEU A 23 9.74 -23.10 -8.62
C LEU A 23 8.92 -24.33 -9.01
N ILE A 24 7.74 -24.52 -8.41
CA ILE A 24 6.81 -25.59 -8.78
C ILE A 24 6.42 -25.45 -10.25
N ALA A 25 6.01 -24.26 -10.69
CA ALA A 25 5.69 -24.00 -12.09
C ALA A 25 6.89 -24.28 -13.02
N GLY A 26 8.10 -23.86 -12.64
CA GLY A 26 9.33 -24.17 -13.39
C GLY A 26 9.60 -25.66 -13.50
N ALA A 27 9.49 -26.40 -12.39
CA ALA A 27 9.67 -27.86 -12.35
C ALA A 27 8.66 -28.61 -13.23
N LEU A 28 7.41 -28.15 -13.23
CA LEU A 28 6.35 -28.73 -14.06
C LEU A 28 6.56 -28.45 -15.55
N ARG A 29 6.98 -27.23 -15.91
CA ARG A 29 7.37 -26.90 -17.29
C ARG A 29 8.55 -27.74 -17.74
N TYR A 30 9.56 -27.91 -16.88
CA TYR A 30 10.72 -28.76 -17.16
C TYR A 30 10.33 -30.23 -17.33
N SER A 31 9.48 -30.76 -16.45
CA SER A 31 8.97 -32.13 -16.57
C SER A 31 8.21 -32.34 -17.88
N ALA A 32 7.33 -31.40 -18.26
CA ALA A 32 6.61 -31.46 -19.53
C ALA A 32 7.55 -31.44 -20.75
N TRP A 33 8.64 -30.67 -20.67
CA TRP A 33 9.67 -30.64 -21.71
C TRP A 33 10.37 -31.99 -21.87
N VAL A 34 10.83 -32.58 -20.76
CA VAL A 34 11.50 -33.89 -20.75
C VAL A 34 10.56 -34.96 -21.29
N SER A 35 9.30 -34.99 -20.83
CA SER A 35 8.30 -35.96 -21.31
C SER A 35 8.02 -35.82 -22.81
N ARG A 36 7.96 -34.59 -23.33
CA ARG A 36 7.75 -34.36 -24.77
C ARG A 36 8.94 -34.77 -25.62
N ALA A 37 10.16 -34.53 -25.13
CA ALA A 37 11.37 -34.95 -25.82
C ALA A 37 11.49 -36.48 -25.86
N ALA A 38 11.18 -37.16 -24.75
CA ALA A 38 11.13 -38.62 -24.68
C ALA A 38 10.08 -39.21 -25.64
N ALA A 39 8.91 -38.57 -25.78
CA ALA A 39 7.86 -39.00 -26.70
C ALA A 39 8.24 -38.86 -28.19
N ASN A 40 9.15 -37.93 -28.52
CA ASN A 40 9.62 -37.70 -29.88
C ASN A 40 10.81 -38.60 -30.27
N ASN A 41 11.08 -39.69 -29.53
CA ASN A 41 12.25 -40.57 -29.69
C ASN A 41 13.62 -39.85 -29.63
N ASN A 42 13.64 -38.64 -29.09
CA ASN A 42 14.89 -37.94 -28.82
C ASN A 42 15.38 -38.39 -27.44
N ALA A 43 16.68 -38.65 -27.30
CA ALA A 43 17.30 -38.87 -26.00
C ALA A 43 16.95 -37.70 -25.05
N ALA A 44 16.94 -37.96 -23.73
CA ALA A 44 16.64 -36.94 -22.73
C ALA A 44 17.42 -35.65 -23.07
N PRO A 45 16.72 -34.54 -23.32
CA PRO A 45 17.33 -33.40 -23.97
C PRO A 45 18.39 -32.80 -23.03
N LEU A 46 19.62 -32.70 -23.53
CA LEU A 46 20.76 -32.21 -22.76
C LEU A 46 20.72 -30.69 -22.72
N GLY A 47 20.36 -30.11 -21.57
CA GLY A 47 20.36 -28.65 -21.38
C GLY A 47 19.08 -28.11 -20.74
N SER A 48 18.92 -26.79 -20.81
CA SER A 48 17.72 -26.09 -20.36
C SER A 48 16.64 -26.05 -21.45
N PRO A 49 15.34 -26.10 -21.10
CA PRO A 49 14.27 -25.93 -22.07
C PRO A 49 14.36 -24.58 -22.78
N PRO A 50 14.08 -24.52 -24.09
CA PRO A 50 14.10 -23.26 -24.84
C PRO A 50 13.03 -22.30 -24.31
N PRO A 51 13.27 -20.98 -24.35
CA PRO A 51 12.36 -19.97 -23.77
C PRO A 51 10.97 -20.00 -24.41
N GLU A 52 10.87 -20.30 -25.70
CA GLU A 52 9.60 -20.45 -26.43
C GLU A 52 8.76 -21.61 -25.89
N PHE A 53 9.40 -22.70 -25.46
CA PHE A 53 8.70 -23.84 -24.85
C PHE A 53 8.16 -23.46 -23.47
N LEU A 54 8.94 -22.76 -22.65
CA LEU A 54 8.50 -22.32 -21.34
C LEU A 54 7.32 -21.33 -21.43
N ALA A 55 7.33 -20.45 -22.42
CA ALA A 55 6.25 -19.50 -22.69
C ALA A 55 4.98 -20.19 -23.21
N SER A 56 5.10 -21.24 -24.03
CA SER A 56 3.96 -21.97 -24.59
C SER A 56 3.41 -23.07 -23.68
N THR A 57 4.17 -23.51 -22.67
CA THR A 57 3.75 -24.56 -21.74
C THR A 57 2.77 -24.02 -20.70
N ARG A 58 1.53 -24.48 -20.80
CA ARG A 58 0.39 -24.03 -20.00
C ARG A 58 0.23 -24.88 -18.75
N ILE A 59 0.25 -24.25 -17.58
CA ILE A 59 0.02 -24.93 -16.29
C ILE A 59 -1.35 -24.52 -15.76
N GLN A 60 -2.37 -25.26 -16.19
CA GLN A 60 -3.78 -24.91 -16.03
C GLN A 60 -4.26 -24.81 -14.57
N TYR A 61 -3.53 -25.41 -13.63
CA TYR A 61 -3.84 -25.41 -12.20
C TYR A 61 -3.11 -24.33 -11.40
N LEU A 62 -2.14 -23.62 -12.00
CA LEU A 62 -1.39 -22.54 -11.35
C LEU A 62 -1.58 -21.18 -12.03
N THR A 63 -1.74 -21.16 -13.35
CA THR A 63 -1.92 -19.94 -14.14
C THR A 63 -3.35 -19.82 -14.63
N VAL A 64 -3.80 -18.59 -14.86
CA VAL A 64 -5.14 -18.34 -15.40
C VAL A 64 -5.10 -18.60 -16.90
N VAL A 65 -5.84 -19.60 -17.36
CA VAL A 65 -6.10 -19.90 -18.76
C VAL A 65 -7.57 -19.62 -19.05
N PRO A 66 -7.94 -18.69 -19.95
CA PRO A 66 -9.32 -18.26 -20.11
C PRO A 66 -10.34 -19.38 -20.32
N ALA A 67 -10.00 -20.37 -21.14
CA ALA A 67 -10.85 -21.53 -21.42
C ALA A 67 -11.10 -22.45 -20.20
N LEU A 68 -10.21 -22.46 -19.20
CA LEU A 68 -10.16 -23.51 -18.16
C LEU A 68 -10.25 -22.96 -16.72
N SER A 69 -10.00 -21.67 -16.52
CA SER A 69 -9.90 -21.07 -15.18
C SER A 69 -11.20 -21.12 -14.39
N ILE A 70 -12.35 -21.26 -15.06
CA ILE A 70 -13.66 -21.43 -14.42
C ILE A 70 -13.71 -22.75 -13.62
N ILE A 71 -13.01 -23.79 -14.09
CA ILE A 71 -12.92 -25.09 -13.41
C ILE A 71 -11.97 -25.01 -12.20
N TYR A 72 -10.94 -24.16 -12.29
CA TYR A 72 -9.89 -24.02 -11.28
C TYR A 72 -9.87 -22.58 -10.70
N PRO A 73 -10.86 -22.20 -9.87
CA PRO A 73 -11.05 -20.81 -9.44
C PRO A 73 -9.88 -20.26 -8.61
N TRP A 74 -9.10 -21.13 -7.95
CA TRP A 74 -7.91 -20.72 -7.20
C TRP A 74 -6.80 -20.15 -8.09
N THR A 75 -6.82 -20.43 -9.41
CA THR A 75 -5.87 -19.84 -10.37
C THR A 75 -5.91 -18.33 -10.37
N LEU A 76 -7.07 -17.73 -10.07
CA LEU A 76 -7.23 -16.28 -9.90
C LEU A 76 -6.37 -15.71 -8.77
N VAL A 77 -5.93 -16.53 -7.82
CA VAL A 77 -5.00 -16.15 -6.76
C VAL A 77 -3.58 -16.58 -7.11
N THR A 78 -3.39 -17.86 -7.45
CA THR A 78 -2.04 -18.42 -7.64
C THR A 78 -1.31 -17.81 -8.83
N ALA A 79 -2.02 -17.38 -9.87
CA ALA A 79 -1.40 -16.85 -11.09
C ALA A 79 -0.59 -15.56 -10.87
N SER A 80 -0.96 -14.75 -9.88
CA SER A 80 -0.19 -13.55 -9.55
C SER A 80 1.11 -13.85 -8.79
N PHE A 81 1.28 -15.08 -8.31
CA PHE A 81 2.48 -15.53 -7.60
C PHE A 81 3.37 -16.48 -8.42
N VAL A 82 3.07 -16.60 -9.71
CA VAL A 82 3.76 -17.49 -10.63
C VAL A 82 4.38 -16.63 -11.73
N GLU A 83 5.69 -16.73 -11.85
CA GLU A 83 6.44 -15.98 -12.85
C GLU A 83 6.78 -16.82 -14.07
N ALA A 84 6.81 -16.16 -15.22
CA ALA A 84 7.13 -16.81 -16.49
C ALA A 84 8.64 -17.10 -16.61
N ASN A 85 9.47 -16.15 -16.16
CA ASN A 85 10.91 -16.17 -16.36
C ASN A 85 11.66 -15.79 -15.06
N ILE A 86 12.93 -16.20 -14.97
CA ILE A 86 13.78 -15.88 -13.80
C ILE A 86 13.95 -14.37 -13.61
N PHE A 87 14.00 -13.59 -14.70
CA PHE A 87 14.13 -12.13 -14.62
C PHE A 87 12.90 -11.47 -14.00
N THR A 88 11.70 -11.88 -14.42
CA THR A 88 10.46 -11.34 -13.86
C THR A 88 10.28 -11.80 -12.41
N LEU A 89 10.70 -13.03 -12.09
CA LEU A 89 10.78 -13.52 -10.71
C LEU A 89 11.68 -12.65 -9.83
N VAL A 90 12.90 -12.34 -10.27
CA VAL A 90 13.82 -11.48 -9.50
C VAL A 90 13.22 -10.09 -9.27
N ILE A 91 12.57 -9.51 -10.29
CA ILE A 91 11.93 -8.19 -10.20
C ILE A 91 10.74 -8.24 -9.21
N THR A 92 9.90 -9.26 -9.28
CA THR A 92 8.75 -9.43 -8.39
C THR A 92 9.19 -9.71 -6.95
N LEU A 93 10.22 -10.54 -6.74
CA LEU A 93 10.82 -10.76 -5.41
C LEU A 93 11.40 -9.46 -4.84
N ALA A 94 12.10 -8.66 -5.65
CA ALA A 94 12.59 -7.35 -5.23
C ALA A 94 11.43 -6.41 -4.89
N THR A 95 10.35 -6.44 -5.66
CA THR A 95 9.13 -5.64 -5.42
C THR A 95 8.50 -5.99 -4.08
N PHE A 96 8.35 -7.27 -3.75
CA PHE A 96 7.87 -7.69 -2.43
C PHE A 96 8.86 -7.37 -1.32
N PHE A 97 10.16 -7.55 -1.54
CA PHE A 97 11.16 -7.30 -0.52
C PHE A 97 11.22 -5.81 -0.12
N TYR A 98 11.30 -4.91 -1.10
CA TYR A 98 11.39 -3.47 -0.81
C TYR A 98 10.00 -2.87 -0.55
N GLY A 99 9.02 -3.18 -1.40
CA GLY A 99 7.70 -2.59 -1.31
C GLY A 99 6.79 -3.24 -0.29
N GLY A 100 6.78 -4.58 -0.20
CA GLY A 100 5.99 -5.28 0.81
C GLY A 100 6.43 -4.91 2.22
N LYS A 101 7.76 -4.88 2.46
CA LYS A 101 8.33 -4.41 3.73
C LYS A 101 7.87 -3.01 4.11
N TYR A 102 7.79 -2.09 3.14
CA TYR A 102 7.34 -0.72 3.37
C TYR A 102 5.83 -0.67 3.67
N LEU A 103 5.02 -1.29 2.81
CA LEU A 103 3.56 -1.25 2.90
C LEU A 103 3.03 -1.99 4.13
N GLU A 104 3.61 -3.14 4.50
CA GLU A 104 3.22 -3.86 5.70
C GLU A 104 3.52 -3.07 6.98
N ARG A 105 4.61 -2.30 7.00
CA ARG A 105 4.91 -1.41 8.13
C ARG A 105 4.01 -0.18 8.17
N ALA A 106 3.63 0.35 7.01
CA ALA A 106 2.78 1.52 6.92
C ALA A 106 1.31 1.22 7.23
N TRP A 107 0.82 0.04 6.86
CA TRP A 107 -0.61 -0.32 6.95
C TRP A 107 -0.91 -1.43 7.96
N GLY A 108 0.10 -2.16 8.42
CA GLY A 108 -0.05 -3.41 9.15
C GLY A 108 -0.34 -4.60 8.22
N GLY A 109 -0.06 -5.81 8.70
CA GLY A 109 -0.21 -7.04 7.91
C GLY A 109 -1.63 -7.30 7.42
N ARG A 110 -2.67 -7.01 8.23
CA ARG A 110 -4.06 -7.29 7.86
C ARG A 110 -4.54 -6.46 6.66
N GLU A 111 -4.28 -5.16 6.67
CA GLU A 111 -4.71 -4.28 5.57
C GLU A 111 -3.83 -4.48 4.33
N PHE A 112 -2.55 -4.81 4.50
CA PHE A 112 -1.68 -5.20 3.41
C PHE A 112 -2.13 -6.51 2.74
N ALA A 113 -2.55 -7.52 3.51
CA ALA A 113 -3.10 -8.77 2.96
C ALA A 113 -4.39 -8.52 2.14
N LYS A 114 -5.31 -7.70 2.65
CA LYS A 114 -6.53 -7.33 1.91
C LYS A 114 -6.19 -6.62 0.60
N PHE A 115 -5.25 -5.67 0.64
CA PHE A 115 -4.78 -4.98 -0.55
C PHE A 115 -4.25 -5.95 -1.61
N LEU A 116 -3.36 -6.87 -1.21
CA LEU A 116 -2.84 -7.89 -2.12
C LEU A 116 -3.94 -8.79 -2.67
N GLY A 117 -4.86 -9.26 -1.82
CA GLY A 117 -5.99 -10.08 -2.25
C GLY A 117 -6.86 -9.38 -3.30
N VAL A 118 -7.18 -8.10 -3.08
CA VAL A 118 -7.98 -7.32 -4.04
C VAL A 118 -7.24 -7.11 -5.35
N VAL A 119 -5.97 -6.68 -5.29
CA VAL A 119 -5.17 -6.45 -6.50
C VAL A 119 -5.01 -7.75 -7.29
N CYS A 120 -4.75 -8.87 -6.61
CA CYS A 120 -4.61 -10.17 -7.23
C CYS A 120 -5.89 -10.64 -7.92
N VAL A 121 -6.99 -10.76 -7.16
CA VAL A 121 -8.25 -11.33 -7.67
C VAL A 121 -8.87 -10.43 -8.72
N VAL A 122 -9.01 -9.12 -8.45
CA VAL A 122 -9.67 -8.20 -9.39
C VAL A 122 -8.88 -8.10 -10.70
N SER A 123 -7.55 -8.03 -10.64
CA SER A 123 -6.76 -7.92 -11.87
C SER A 123 -6.86 -9.17 -12.75
N ASN A 124 -6.85 -10.36 -12.13
CA ASN A 124 -6.96 -11.62 -12.84
C ASN A 124 -8.38 -11.88 -13.37
N VAL A 125 -9.42 -11.51 -12.61
CA VAL A 125 -10.82 -11.63 -13.07
C VAL A 125 -11.09 -10.70 -14.25
N VAL A 126 -10.62 -9.45 -14.18
CA VAL A 126 -10.77 -8.51 -15.29
C VAL A 126 -9.95 -8.95 -16.50
N ALA A 127 -8.71 -9.43 -16.29
CA ALA A 127 -7.90 -9.98 -17.37
C ALA A 127 -8.58 -11.19 -18.04
N LEU A 128 -9.12 -12.12 -17.24
CA LEU A 128 -9.90 -13.26 -17.73
C LEU A 128 -11.05 -12.79 -18.64
N GLY A 129 -11.85 -11.82 -18.17
CA GLY A 129 -12.94 -11.24 -18.97
C GLY A 129 -12.46 -10.61 -20.27
N ILE A 130 -11.37 -9.84 -20.25
CA ILE A 130 -10.77 -9.22 -21.43
C ILE A 130 -10.37 -10.28 -22.46
N TYR A 131 -9.67 -11.35 -22.07
CA TYR A 131 -9.25 -12.40 -23.00
C TYR A 131 -10.42 -13.23 -23.54
N VAL A 132 -11.46 -13.48 -22.74
CA VAL A 132 -12.69 -14.13 -23.21
C VAL A 132 -13.42 -13.27 -24.24
N ILE A 133 -13.56 -11.97 -23.98
CA ILE A 133 -14.18 -11.02 -24.93
C ILE A 133 -13.32 -10.90 -26.20
N TRP A 134 -11.99 -10.83 -26.06
CA TRP A 134 -11.08 -10.78 -27.20
C TRP A 134 -11.24 -12.03 -28.07
N TYR A 135 -11.28 -13.21 -27.47
CA TYR A 135 -11.58 -14.45 -28.19
C TYR A 135 -12.93 -14.39 -28.90
N ALA A 136 -13.99 -13.93 -28.23
CA ALA A 136 -15.33 -13.84 -28.82
C ALA A 136 -15.38 -12.90 -30.03
N VAL A 137 -14.62 -11.80 -30.01
CA VAL A 137 -14.58 -10.81 -31.11
C VAL A 137 -13.68 -11.25 -32.26
N THR A 138 -12.50 -11.79 -31.98
CA THR A 138 -11.51 -12.13 -33.02
C THR A 138 -11.63 -13.57 -33.52
N GLY A 139 -12.26 -14.47 -32.76
CA GLY A 139 -12.30 -15.91 -33.05
C GLY A 139 -10.96 -16.64 -32.90
N ASN A 140 -9.90 -15.94 -32.47
CA ASN A 140 -8.57 -16.52 -32.35
C ASN A 140 -8.45 -17.40 -31.09
N ILE A 141 -8.41 -18.72 -31.33
CA ILE A 141 -8.33 -19.75 -30.29
C ILE A 141 -7.10 -19.57 -29.38
N GLU A 142 -5.97 -19.05 -29.88
CA GLU A 142 -4.76 -18.85 -29.09
C GLU A 142 -4.98 -17.90 -27.91
N ARG A 143 -5.82 -16.87 -28.09
CA ARG A 143 -6.14 -15.91 -27.02
C ARG A 143 -6.93 -16.57 -25.88
N ASN A 144 -7.78 -17.53 -26.20
CA ASN A 144 -8.54 -18.27 -25.19
C ASN A 144 -7.67 -19.25 -24.38
N PHE A 145 -6.54 -19.67 -24.94
CA PHE A 145 -5.57 -20.56 -24.29
C PHE A 145 -4.31 -19.85 -23.79
N THR A 146 -4.26 -18.52 -23.84
CA THR A 146 -3.11 -17.75 -23.34
C THR A 146 -2.98 -17.92 -21.82
N SER A 147 -1.75 -18.14 -21.33
CA SER A 147 -1.48 -18.27 -19.90
C SER A 147 -1.25 -16.89 -19.28
N ILE A 148 -2.20 -16.43 -18.48
CA ILE A 148 -2.14 -15.19 -17.71
C ILE A 148 -1.50 -15.49 -16.36
N CYS A 149 -0.30 -14.95 -16.13
CA CYS A 149 0.43 -15.06 -14.87
C CYS A 149 1.43 -13.92 -14.70
N GLY A 150 1.89 -13.71 -13.46
CA GLY A 150 2.96 -12.78 -13.11
C GLY A 150 2.56 -11.73 -12.07
N GLY A 151 3.55 -11.21 -11.37
CA GLY A 151 3.43 -10.21 -10.31
C GLY A 151 3.33 -8.76 -10.81
N VAL A 152 3.19 -8.54 -12.11
CA VAL A 152 3.16 -7.19 -12.73
C VAL A 152 2.00 -6.34 -12.19
N ALA A 153 0.86 -6.97 -11.87
CA ALA A 153 -0.26 -6.28 -11.21
C ALA A 153 0.12 -5.75 -9.81
N PHE A 154 0.92 -6.51 -9.05
CA PHE A 154 1.44 -6.05 -7.76
C PHE A 154 2.45 -4.93 -7.91
N GLN A 155 3.30 -4.97 -8.94
CA GLN A 155 4.24 -3.88 -9.24
C GLN A 155 3.48 -2.56 -9.51
N ALA A 156 2.47 -2.58 -10.39
CA ALA A 156 1.61 -1.43 -10.62
C ALA A 156 0.91 -0.97 -9.33
N GLY A 157 0.34 -1.90 -8.58
CA GLY A 157 -0.37 -1.59 -7.34
C GLY A 157 0.53 -0.97 -6.27
N PHE A 158 1.78 -1.43 -6.15
CA PHE A 158 2.73 -0.88 -5.18
C PHE A 158 3.15 0.52 -5.56
N LEU A 159 3.32 0.83 -6.85
CA LEU A 159 3.60 2.19 -7.30
C LEU A 159 2.43 3.14 -6.96
N VAL A 160 1.19 2.70 -7.16
CA VAL A 160 0.00 3.46 -6.77
C VAL A 160 -0.01 3.69 -5.25
N ALA A 161 0.28 2.65 -4.47
CA ALA A 161 0.38 2.75 -3.01
C ALA A 161 1.49 3.70 -2.55
N PHE A 162 2.64 3.73 -3.22
CA PHE A 162 3.72 4.66 -2.92
C PHE A 162 3.36 6.09 -3.28
N LYS A 163 2.65 6.33 -4.39
CA LYS A 163 2.09 7.65 -4.68
C LYS A 163 1.16 8.10 -3.56
N GLN A 164 0.34 7.20 -3.01
CA GLN A 164 -0.55 7.53 -1.90
C GLN A 164 0.22 7.92 -0.64
N LEU A 165 1.25 7.14 -0.26
CA LEU A 165 1.95 7.30 1.00
C LEU A 165 3.04 8.38 1.00
N VAL A 166 3.73 8.55 -0.13
CA VAL A 166 4.86 9.48 -0.24
C VAL A 166 4.89 10.17 -1.61
N PRO A 167 3.84 10.94 -1.97
CA PRO A 167 3.73 11.56 -3.30
C PRO A 167 4.88 12.52 -3.62
N GLU A 168 5.37 13.24 -2.60
CA GLU A 168 6.35 14.32 -2.75
C GLU A 168 7.82 13.88 -2.67
N HIS A 169 8.09 12.61 -2.39
CA HIS A 169 9.48 12.14 -2.33
C HIS A 169 10.11 12.14 -3.72
N THR A 170 11.24 12.83 -3.87
CA THR A 170 12.05 12.82 -5.09
C THR A 170 13.04 11.66 -5.03
N VAL A 171 12.90 10.70 -5.93
CA VAL A 171 13.93 9.67 -6.11
C VAL A 171 14.95 10.21 -7.10
N THR A 172 16.22 10.15 -6.72
CA THR A 172 17.34 10.45 -7.61
C THR A 172 17.78 9.15 -8.28
N LEU A 173 17.49 9.00 -9.55
CA LEU A 173 17.93 7.87 -10.36
C LEU A 173 19.30 8.17 -10.99
N PHE A 174 20.04 7.12 -11.34
CA PHE A 174 21.32 7.19 -12.05
C PHE A 174 22.37 8.10 -11.39
N LYS A 175 22.66 7.87 -10.10
CA LYS A 175 23.65 8.67 -9.33
C LYS A 175 23.39 10.19 -9.37
N GLY A 176 22.12 10.61 -9.52
CA GLY A 176 21.73 12.02 -9.47
C GLY A 176 21.39 12.69 -10.81
N LEU A 177 21.53 11.98 -11.93
CA LEU A 177 21.26 12.53 -13.27
C LEU A 177 19.77 12.81 -13.52
N ILE A 178 18.87 12.01 -12.94
CA ILE A 178 17.42 12.16 -13.13
C ILE A 178 16.74 12.28 -11.76
N LYS A 179 16.14 13.43 -11.49
CA LYS A 179 15.34 13.66 -10.27
C LYS A 179 13.86 13.62 -10.65
N MET A 180 13.13 12.62 -10.16
CA MET A 180 11.71 12.50 -10.43
C MET A 180 10.93 12.21 -9.14
N ARG A 181 9.77 12.85 -8.98
CA ARG A 181 8.86 12.58 -7.86
C ARG A 181 8.15 11.25 -8.05
N VAL A 182 7.90 10.54 -6.94
CA VAL A 182 7.20 9.24 -6.92
C VAL A 182 5.84 9.31 -7.62
N LYS A 183 5.16 10.45 -7.61
CA LYS A 183 3.86 10.66 -8.28
C LYS A 183 3.81 10.30 -9.77
N HIS A 184 4.95 10.33 -10.48
CA HIS A 184 5.01 10.01 -11.92
C HIS A 184 5.31 8.53 -12.22
N PHE A 185 5.77 7.75 -11.25
CA PHE A 185 6.17 6.36 -11.48
C PHE A 185 5.03 5.45 -11.93
N PRO A 186 3.80 5.53 -11.37
CA PRO A 186 2.71 4.69 -11.85
C PRO A 186 2.41 4.91 -13.34
N ALA A 187 2.35 6.18 -13.79
CA ALA A 187 2.07 6.51 -15.17
C ALA A 187 3.20 6.07 -16.12
N LEU A 188 4.46 6.26 -15.72
CA LEU A 188 5.60 5.79 -16.51
C LEU A 188 5.66 4.27 -16.61
N PHE A 189 5.36 3.57 -15.53
CA PHE A 189 5.28 2.12 -15.53
C PHE A 189 4.21 1.64 -16.50
N LEU A 190 3.00 2.19 -16.44
CA LEU A 190 1.93 1.87 -17.39
C LEU A 190 2.34 2.16 -18.83
N LEU A 191 2.95 3.31 -19.10
CA LEU A 191 3.42 3.68 -20.43
C LEU A 191 4.46 2.67 -20.94
N PHE A 192 5.44 2.31 -20.12
CA PHE A 192 6.46 1.35 -20.48
C PHE A 192 5.87 -0.04 -20.76
N THR A 193 4.99 -0.54 -19.89
CA THR A 193 4.38 -1.86 -20.07
C THR A 193 3.42 -1.86 -21.27
N PHE A 194 2.71 -0.76 -21.54
CA PHE A 194 1.86 -0.63 -22.72
C PHE A 194 2.67 -0.65 -24.03
N ILE A 195 3.75 0.13 -24.10
CA ILE A 195 4.66 0.12 -25.25
C ILE A 195 5.30 -1.25 -25.43
N SER A 196 5.75 -1.89 -24.35
CA SER A 196 6.26 -3.27 -24.37
C SER A 196 5.21 -4.26 -24.88
N GLY A 197 3.93 -4.07 -24.49
CA GLY A 197 2.82 -4.88 -24.97
C GLY A 197 2.64 -4.76 -26.48
N LEU A 198 2.71 -3.54 -27.02
CA LEU A 198 2.52 -3.26 -28.43
C LEU A 198 3.70 -3.68 -29.31
N ILE A 199 4.94 -3.45 -28.85
CA ILE A 199 6.15 -3.68 -29.66
C ILE A 199 6.66 -5.11 -29.52
N ILE A 200 6.72 -5.63 -28.29
CA ILE A 200 7.36 -6.92 -27.97
C ILE A 200 6.30 -8.05 -27.92
N GLY A 201 5.01 -7.72 -27.93
CA GLY A 201 3.94 -8.71 -27.83
C GLY A 201 3.71 -9.22 -26.41
N THR A 202 4.03 -8.40 -25.40
CA THR A 202 3.80 -8.71 -23.97
C THR A 202 2.43 -8.22 -23.50
N ASP A 203 1.37 -8.56 -24.24
CA ASP A 203 0.00 -8.11 -24.01
C ASP A 203 -0.52 -8.47 -22.60
N VAL A 204 -0.18 -9.67 -22.11
CA VAL A 204 -0.53 -10.14 -20.76
C VAL A 204 0.00 -9.18 -19.69
N ALA A 205 1.26 -8.76 -19.79
CA ALA A 205 1.88 -7.86 -18.83
C ALA A 205 1.22 -6.48 -18.86
N ALA A 206 0.92 -5.95 -20.05
CA ALA A 206 0.26 -4.66 -20.23
C ALA A 206 -1.14 -4.66 -19.61
N ILE A 207 -1.94 -5.69 -19.88
CA ILE A 207 -3.29 -5.84 -19.32
C ILE A 207 -3.23 -5.97 -17.80
N LEU A 208 -2.34 -6.80 -17.25
CA LEU A 208 -2.18 -6.96 -15.81
C LEU A 208 -1.68 -5.68 -15.12
N ALA A 209 -0.79 -4.91 -15.75
CA ALA A 209 -0.32 -3.64 -15.21
C ALA A 209 -1.46 -2.61 -15.13
N ILE A 210 -2.24 -2.47 -16.20
CA ILE A 210 -3.40 -1.57 -16.27
C ILE A 210 -4.45 -1.99 -15.24
N ASN A 211 -4.79 -3.28 -15.20
CA ASN A 211 -5.79 -3.80 -14.27
C ASN A 211 -5.31 -3.65 -12.81
N GLY A 212 -4.04 -3.93 -12.52
CA GLY A 212 -3.44 -3.76 -11.20
C GLY A 212 -3.43 -2.30 -10.75
N PHE A 213 -3.16 -1.37 -11.67
CA PHE A 213 -3.28 0.06 -11.41
C PHE A 213 -4.71 0.45 -11.04
N PHE A 214 -5.71 0.05 -11.82
CA PHE A 214 -7.11 0.39 -11.53
C PHE A 214 -7.61 -0.29 -10.26
N ALA A 215 -7.34 -1.58 -10.08
CA ALA A 215 -7.75 -2.32 -8.88
C ALA A 215 -7.17 -1.71 -7.61
N SER A 216 -5.88 -1.38 -7.62
CA SER A 216 -5.22 -0.71 -6.48
C SER A 216 -5.73 0.70 -6.25
N TRP A 217 -5.87 1.52 -7.30
CA TRP A 217 -6.37 2.89 -7.18
C TRP A 217 -7.80 2.91 -6.63
N ILE A 218 -8.71 2.11 -7.20
CA ILE A 218 -10.10 2.00 -6.74
C ILE A 218 -10.14 1.55 -5.27
N TYR A 219 -9.38 0.52 -4.92
CA TYR A 219 -9.36 0.01 -3.55
C TYR A 219 -8.83 1.06 -2.55
N LEU A 220 -7.70 1.70 -2.87
CA LEU A 220 -7.08 2.69 -1.98
C LEU A 220 -7.89 3.98 -1.88
N ARG A 221 -8.52 4.41 -2.99
CA ARG A 221 -9.37 5.60 -3.06
C ARG A 221 -10.66 5.39 -2.29
N PHE A 222 -11.35 4.26 -2.44
CA PHE A 222 -12.75 4.11 -1.98
C PHE A 222 -13.00 3.05 -0.91
N PHE A 223 -12.11 2.05 -0.73
CA PHE A 223 -12.42 0.88 0.09
C PHE A 223 -11.53 0.69 1.31
N LYS A 224 -10.24 1.06 1.22
CA LYS A 224 -9.29 0.88 2.32
C LYS A 224 -9.69 1.69 3.53
N LYS A 225 -9.93 1.05 4.67
CA LYS A 225 -10.20 1.75 5.93
C LYS A 225 -8.91 2.39 6.43
N GLN A 226 -8.95 3.68 6.74
CA GLN A 226 -7.85 4.37 7.41
C GLN A 226 -8.16 4.42 8.92
N TYR A 227 -7.35 3.73 9.71
CA TYR A 227 -7.40 3.89 11.17
C TYR A 227 -6.70 5.21 11.51
N VAL A 228 -7.48 6.19 11.95
CA VAL A 228 -6.98 7.46 12.46
C VAL A 228 -6.36 7.20 13.82
N ASP A 229 -5.15 7.71 14.03
CA ASP A 229 -4.47 7.67 15.32
C ASP A 229 -5.36 8.28 16.41
N LEU A 230 -5.43 7.66 17.58
CA LEU A 230 -6.37 7.99 18.67
C LEU A 230 -6.21 9.42 19.24
N SER A 231 -5.30 10.20 18.68
CA SER A 231 -4.97 11.58 19.06
C SER A 231 -5.82 12.65 18.37
N ALA A 232 -6.58 12.31 17.31
CA ALA A 232 -7.46 13.25 16.63
C ALA A 232 -8.94 12.90 16.87
N SER A 233 -9.68 13.83 17.46
CA SER A 233 -11.13 13.76 17.72
C SER A 233 -11.96 13.85 16.42
N GLN A 234 -11.74 12.92 15.50
CA GLN A 234 -12.38 12.87 14.18
C GLN A 234 -13.02 11.48 14.01
N PRO A 235 -14.12 11.37 13.22
CA PRO A 235 -15.01 10.21 13.23
C PRO A 235 -14.28 8.89 12.95
N THR A 236 -14.78 7.86 13.62
CA THR A 236 -14.17 6.55 13.93
C THR A 236 -13.78 5.65 12.75
N SER A 237 -13.89 6.10 11.49
CA SER A 237 -13.43 5.33 10.32
C SER A 237 -13.51 6.20 9.06
N LEU A 238 -12.43 6.92 8.71
CA LEU A 238 -12.33 7.50 7.35
C LEU A 238 -12.14 6.35 6.35
N ARG A 239 -13.02 6.26 5.35
CA ARG A 239 -12.97 5.22 4.33
C ARG A 239 -12.27 5.77 3.09
N GLY A 240 -11.24 5.06 2.65
CA GLY A 240 -10.48 5.42 1.46
C GLY A 240 -9.56 6.61 1.68
N ASP A 241 -9.21 7.27 0.59
CA ASP A 241 -8.38 8.46 0.57
C ASP A 241 -9.08 9.48 -0.29
N ALA A 242 -9.59 10.56 0.30
CA ALA A 242 -10.33 11.60 -0.39
C ALA A 242 -9.44 12.72 -0.97
N SER A 243 -8.12 12.70 -0.72
CA SER A 243 -7.20 13.78 -1.10
C SER A 243 -7.17 14.05 -2.60
N GLU A 244 -7.10 15.32 -3.01
CA GLU A 244 -7.05 15.67 -4.43
C GLU A 244 -5.79 15.12 -5.11
N THR A 245 -4.67 15.06 -4.40
CA THR A 245 -3.41 14.49 -4.89
C THR A 245 -3.54 13.04 -5.36
N PHE A 246 -4.48 12.28 -4.80
CA PHE A 246 -4.77 10.90 -5.17
C PHE A 246 -5.93 10.74 -6.17
N ALA A 247 -6.52 11.84 -6.64
CA ALA A 247 -7.49 11.79 -7.73
C ALA A 247 -6.82 11.29 -9.03
N PHE A 248 -7.62 10.64 -9.88
CA PHE A 248 -7.12 9.99 -11.10
C PHE A 248 -6.39 10.98 -12.03
N ALA A 249 -6.92 12.19 -12.19
CA ALA A 249 -6.31 13.22 -13.04
C ALA A 249 -4.87 13.55 -12.64
N HIS A 250 -4.54 13.51 -11.34
CA HIS A 250 -3.19 13.78 -10.83
C HIS A 250 -2.20 12.62 -10.99
N PHE A 251 -2.58 11.52 -11.63
CA PHE A 251 -1.60 10.51 -12.10
C PHE A 251 -0.90 10.93 -13.39
N PHE A 252 -1.48 11.88 -14.12
CA PHE A 252 -0.90 12.40 -15.36
C PHE A 252 -0.11 13.69 -15.11
N PRO A 253 0.84 14.04 -16.01
CA PRO A 253 1.55 15.31 -15.93
C PRO A 253 0.61 16.52 -15.98
N ASP A 254 1.01 17.62 -15.34
CA ASP A 254 0.17 18.82 -15.16
C ASP A 254 -0.36 19.40 -16.48
N ARG A 255 0.36 19.22 -17.60
CA ARG A 255 -0.08 19.66 -18.93
C ARG A 255 -1.33 18.94 -19.45
N MET A 256 -1.55 17.69 -19.01
CA MET A 256 -2.70 16.88 -19.43
C MET A 256 -3.91 17.05 -18.52
N TYR A 257 -3.71 17.64 -17.34
CA TYR A 257 -4.76 17.86 -16.34
C TYR A 257 -6.02 18.54 -16.88
N PRO A 258 -5.97 19.68 -17.62
CA PRO A 258 -7.19 20.37 -18.06
C PRO A 258 -8.03 19.53 -19.03
N PHE A 259 -7.42 18.60 -19.76
CA PHE A 259 -8.12 17.73 -20.70
C PHE A 259 -8.72 16.50 -20.02
N ILE A 260 -8.02 15.95 -19.03
CA ILE A 260 -8.40 14.69 -18.37
C ILE A 260 -9.41 14.93 -17.23
N SER A 261 -9.25 16.01 -16.48
CA SER A 261 -10.10 16.35 -15.33
C SER A 261 -11.61 16.29 -15.64
N PRO A 262 -12.14 16.96 -16.69
CA PRO A 262 -13.59 16.93 -16.97
C PRO A 262 -14.10 15.52 -17.28
N ILE A 263 -13.32 14.73 -18.02
CA ILE A 263 -13.67 13.34 -18.36
C ILE A 263 -13.75 12.51 -17.07
N THR A 264 -12.72 12.61 -16.23
CA THR A 264 -12.63 11.80 -15.01
C THR A 264 -13.69 12.17 -13.98
N ASN A 265 -14.05 13.46 -13.88
CA ASN A 265 -15.10 13.93 -13.01
C ASN A 265 -16.47 13.45 -13.49
N THR A 266 -16.71 13.43 -14.81
CA THR A 266 -17.95 12.90 -15.39
C THR A 266 -18.08 11.40 -15.16
N VAL A 267 -17.01 10.63 -15.33
CA VAL A 267 -16.99 9.20 -15.02
C VAL A 267 -17.25 8.98 -13.54
N TYR A 268 -16.64 9.79 -12.66
CA TYR A 268 -16.85 9.70 -11.23
C TYR A 268 -18.31 9.99 -10.84
N THR A 269 -18.92 11.05 -11.35
CA THR A 269 -20.33 11.38 -11.08
C THR A 269 -21.27 10.29 -11.59
N ALA A 270 -20.99 9.71 -12.76
CA ALA A 270 -21.73 8.56 -13.28
C ALA A 270 -21.59 7.33 -12.37
N CYS A 271 -20.38 7.02 -11.89
CA CYS A 271 -20.15 5.91 -10.96
C CYS A 271 -20.84 6.13 -9.60
N VAL A 272 -20.90 7.37 -9.11
CA VAL A 272 -21.66 7.72 -7.90
C VAL A 272 -23.17 7.57 -8.14
N ALA A 273 -23.68 8.02 -9.28
CA ALA A 273 -25.09 7.87 -9.65
C ALA A 273 -25.51 6.40 -9.75
N MET A 274 -24.62 5.53 -10.28
CA MET A 274 -24.81 4.08 -10.34
C MET A 274 -24.58 3.37 -8.98
N LYS A 275 -24.35 4.10 -7.89
CA LYS A 275 -24.03 3.58 -6.54
C LYS A 275 -22.81 2.65 -6.51
N LEU A 276 -21.90 2.77 -7.48
CA LEU A 276 -20.63 2.04 -7.51
C LEU A 276 -19.57 2.71 -6.61
N CYS A 277 -19.67 4.02 -6.41
CA CYS A 277 -18.76 4.81 -5.56
C CYS A 277 -19.55 5.60 -4.51
N THR A 278 -19.01 5.70 -3.29
CA THR A 278 -19.53 6.61 -2.26
C THR A 278 -18.99 8.02 -2.51
N PRO A 279 -19.83 9.06 -2.55
CA PRO A 279 -19.35 10.43 -2.67
C PRO A 279 -18.57 10.82 -1.40
N PHE A 280 -17.47 11.56 -1.59
CA PHE A 280 -16.75 12.19 -0.47
C PHE A 280 -17.43 13.50 -0.09
N SER A 281 -17.49 13.80 1.21
CA SER A 281 -17.87 15.13 1.68
C SER A 281 -16.71 16.11 1.53
N ASP A 282 -17.00 17.41 1.48
CA ASP A 282 -15.97 18.45 1.43
C ASP A 282 -15.05 18.40 2.67
N GLU A 283 -15.59 17.99 3.82
CA GLU A 283 -14.83 17.76 5.05
C GLU A 283 -13.81 16.62 4.90
N ASP A 284 -14.21 15.51 4.27
CA ASP A 284 -13.32 14.37 3.99
C ASP A 284 -12.17 14.76 3.06
N VAL A 285 -12.47 15.57 2.03
CA VAL A 285 -11.48 16.06 1.06
C VAL A 285 -10.48 16.99 1.74
N GLN A 286 -10.95 17.94 2.55
CA GLN A 286 -10.08 18.84 3.32
C GLN A 286 -9.20 18.04 4.29
N ALA A 287 -9.78 17.10 5.05
CA ALA A 287 -9.04 16.23 5.96
C ALA A 287 -7.99 15.39 5.20
N GLY A 288 -8.31 14.88 4.02
CA GLY A 288 -7.39 14.16 3.14
C GLY A 288 -6.21 15.04 2.69
N ASN A 289 -6.49 16.26 2.24
CA ASN A 289 -5.47 17.21 1.80
C ASN A 289 -4.52 17.61 2.96
N HIS A 290 -5.05 17.86 4.15
CA HIS A 290 -4.24 18.12 5.34
C HIS A 290 -3.31 16.95 5.70
N ARG A 291 -3.76 15.70 5.52
CA ARG A 291 -2.92 14.51 5.75
C ARG A 291 -1.76 14.42 4.76
N VAL A 292 -1.99 14.70 3.48
CA VAL A 292 -0.94 14.70 2.46
C VAL A 292 0.13 15.75 2.78
N VAL A 293 -0.27 16.95 3.23
CA VAL A 293 0.65 18.02 3.65
C VAL A 293 1.42 17.64 4.92
N ALA A 294 0.78 17.00 5.89
CA ALA A 294 1.45 16.51 7.10
C ALA A 294 2.46 15.40 6.77
N GLN A 295 2.12 14.49 5.86
CA GLN A 295 2.98 13.40 5.40
C GLN A 295 4.16 13.89 4.57
N SER A 296 3.98 14.90 3.71
CA SER A 296 5.08 15.49 2.94
C SER A 296 6.10 16.18 3.86
N THR A 297 5.62 16.83 4.92
CA THR A 297 6.46 17.49 5.93
C THR A 297 7.23 16.46 6.79
N ALA A 298 6.61 15.33 7.14
CA ALA A 298 7.26 14.25 7.89
C ALA A 298 8.13 13.31 7.01
N GLY A 299 7.91 13.29 5.70
CA GLY A 299 8.45 12.33 4.74
C GLY A 299 9.95 12.49 4.41
N VAL A 300 10.55 13.64 4.73
CA VAL A 300 11.98 13.92 4.44
C VAL A 300 12.93 12.97 5.19
N GLY A 301 12.52 12.37 6.32
CA GLY A 301 13.31 11.39 7.07
C GLY A 301 12.90 9.92 6.87
N GLY A 302 11.68 9.66 6.40
CA GLY A 302 11.07 8.32 6.45
C GLY A 302 11.56 7.36 5.37
N PHE A 303 11.60 7.78 4.11
CA PHE A 303 11.96 6.90 2.99
C PHE A 303 13.45 6.53 2.97
N ALA A 304 14.34 7.50 3.25
CA ALA A 304 15.78 7.29 3.35
C ALA A 304 16.20 6.39 4.54
N GLY A 305 15.41 6.37 5.62
CA GLY A 305 15.63 5.49 6.78
C GLY A 305 15.25 4.02 6.54
N ILE A 306 14.55 3.69 5.45
CA ILE A 306 13.98 2.35 5.20
C ILE A 306 14.80 1.51 4.20
N LEU A 307 15.49 2.16 3.27
CA LEU A 307 16.49 1.54 2.39
C LEU A 307 17.87 1.37 3.06
N GLY A 308 18.12 2.10 4.16
CA GLY A 308 19.33 1.95 4.96
C GLY A 308 19.29 0.77 5.94
N PRO A 309 20.46 0.30 6.42
CA PRO A 309 20.54 -0.69 7.49
C PRO A 309 19.73 -0.25 8.72
N PRO A 310 19.00 -1.17 9.38
CA PRO A 310 18.20 -0.82 10.55
C PRO A 310 19.14 -0.46 11.70
N GLY A 311 19.24 0.82 12.05
CA GLY A 311 19.95 1.23 13.27
C GLY A 311 20.41 2.68 13.37
N GLY A 312 20.62 3.39 12.26
CA GLY A 312 21.31 4.68 12.33
C GLY A 312 20.43 5.92 12.52
N ARG A 313 19.33 6.05 11.75
CA ARG A 313 18.69 7.36 11.54
C ARG A 313 17.24 7.48 12.02
N LEU A 314 16.52 6.36 12.14
CA LEU A 314 15.20 6.32 12.79
C LEU A 314 15.30 6.50 14.31
N SER A 315 16.41 6.08 14.93
CA SER A 315 16.73 6.40 16.32
C SER A 315 16.94 7.91 16.48
N ALA A 316 17.67 8.56 15.58
CA ALA A 316 17.92 10.00 15.64
C ALA A 316 16.63 10.84 15.51
N ALA A 317 15.75 10.54 14.55
CA ALA A 317 14.49 11.26 14.39
C ALA A 317 13.52 11.02 15.57
N ARG A 318 13.50 9.81 16.12
CA ARG A 318 12.69 9.46 17.30
C ARG A 318 13.25 10.09 18.57
N GLN A 319 14.57 10.09 18.74
CA GLN A 319 15.30 10.79 19.80
C GLN A 319 15.13 12.30 19.70
N GLU A 320 15.09 12.86 18.50
CA GLU A 320 14.86 14.29 18.30
C GLU A 320 13.40 14.66 18.59
N ALA A 321 12.44 13.80 18.21
CA ALA A 321 11.04 13.96 18.59
C ALA A 321 10.85 13.82 20.12
N GLU A 322 11.54 12.89 20.77
CA GLU A 322 11.54 12.72 22.23
C GLU A 322 12.23 13.90 22.93
N ARG A 323 13.33 14.43 22.38
CA ARG A 323 13.96 15.67 22.87
C ARG A 323 13.03 16.87 22.77
N ARG A 324 12.34 17.04 21.63
CA ARG A 324 11.36 18.13 21.44
C ARG A 324 10.17 17.99 22.39
N ARG A 325 9.68 16.76 22.64
CA ARG A 325 8.64 16.47 23.64
C ARG A 325 9.11 16.78 25.05
N ALA A 326 10.34 16.40 25.41
CA ALA A 326 10.91 16.70 26.73
C ALA A 326 11.10 18.20 26.96
N LEU A 327 11.49 18.97 25.93
CA LEU A 327 11.57 20.43 26.03
C LEU A 327 10.18 21.07 26.18
N ALA A 328 9.19 20.61 25.41
CA ALA A 328 7.82 21.09 25.54
C ALA A 328 7.24 20.83 26.94
N LEU A 329 7.50 19.65 27.52
CA LEU A 329 7.11 19.33 28.89
C LEU A 329 7.80 20.24 29.92
N LYS A 330 9.10 20.53 29.73
CA LYS A 330 9.83 21.47 30.61
C LYS A 330 9.29 22.89 30.54
N VAL A 331 8.96 23.37 29.33
CA VAL A 331 8.36 24.70 29.15
C VAL A 331 6.98 24.77 29.79
N LEU A 332 6.18 23.69 29.67
CA LEU A 332 4.88 23.60 30.33
C LEU A 332 5.01 23.63 31.85
N ASP A 333 5.96 22.86 32.41
CA ASP A 333 6.22 22.81 33.84
C ASP A 333 6.72 24.17 34.37
N GLN A 334 7.59 24.86 33.64
CA GLN A 334 8.01 26.23 33.95
C GLN A 334 6.84 27.22 33.93
N ARG A 335 5.90 27.09 32.98
CA ARG A 335 4.71 27.94 32.96
C ARG A 335 3.75 27.63 34.11
N LEU A 336 3.61 26.37 34.49
CA LEU A 336 2.84 25.95 35.65
C LEU A 336 3.43 26.50 36.95
N GLN A 337 4.75 26.42 37.13
CA GLN A 337 5.46 26.96 38.28
C GLN A 337 5.44 28.50 38.35
N ALA A 338 5.51 29.17 37.19
CA ALA A 338 5.32 30.63 37.11
C ALA A 338 3.88 31.03 37.47
N ALA A 339 2.88 30.24 37.07
CA ALA A 339 1.48 30.51 37.42
C ALA A 339 1.19 30.28 38.92
N THR A 340 1.77 29.26 39.55
CA THR A 340 1.60 29.01 40.99
C THR A 340 2.32 30.04 41.86
N THR A 341 3.49 30.53 41.44
CA THR A 341 4.21 31.62 42.14
C THR A 341 3.52 32.97 42.02
N VAL A 342 2.80 33.25 40.93
CA VAL A 342 1.95 34.44 40.78
C VAL A 342 0.66 34.31 41.58
N GLY A 343 0.05 33.12 41.63
CA GLY A 343 -1.12 32.84 42.47
C GLY A 343 -0.85 32.98 43.97
N GLY A 344 0.36 32.64 44.43
CA GLY A 344 0.78 32.79 45.83
C GLY A 344 1.11 34.22 46.29
N ARG A 345 1.15 35.19 45.37
CA ARG A 345 1.55 36.59 45.67
C ARG A 345 0.37 37.57 45.74
N SER A 346 -0.86 37.09 45.59
CA SER A 346 -2.09 37.90 45.67
C SER A 346 -2.93 37.66 46.92
N GLY A 347 -2.33 37.16 47.99
CA GLY A 347 -3.02 36.95 49.27
C GLY A 347 -2.14 37.23 50.47
N GLY A 348 -2.18 38.47 50.97
CA GLY A 348 -2.01 38.73 52.40
C GLY A 348 -0.94 39.76 52.80
N GLU A 349 -1.30 41.04 52.78
CA GLU A 349 -0.97 42.03 53.83
C GLU A 349 -1.89 43.26 53.66
N VAL A 350 -2.62 43.86 54.61
CA VAL A 350 -3.00 43.62 56.02
C VAL A 350 -4.06 44.71 56.39
N LEU A 351 -4.81 44.50 57.51
CA LEU A 351 -5.52 45.47 58.41
C LEU A 351 -7.02 45.79 58.24
N GLY A 352 -7.76 45.51 59.33
CA GLY A 352 -9.06 46.09 59.67
C GLY A 352 -9.85 45.25 60.68
N GLY A 353 -9.63 45.47 61.98
CA GLY A 353 -10.22 44.65 63.06
C GLY A 353 -11.70 44.88 63.32
N THR A 354 -12.31 43.98 64.09
CA THR A 354 -13.19 44.29 65.23
C THR A 354 -13.43 43.01 66.03
N SER A 355 -13.24 43.14 67.34
CA SER A 355 -13.56 42.19 68.39
C SER A 355 -15.08 42.05 68.57
N PHE A 356 -15.59 40.82 68.66
CA PHE A 356 -16.85 40.54 69.35
C PHE A 356 -16.87 39.08 69.84
N THR A 357 -16.76 38.91 71.16
CA THR A 357 -17.16 37.70 71.90
C THR A 357 -18.66 37.79 72.23
N PRO A 358 -19.39 36.66 72.21
CA PRO A 358 -20.14 36.36 73.42
C PRO A 358 -20.14 34.86 73.81
N GLU A 359 -20.01 34.72 75.13
CA GLU A 359 -20.52 33.75 76.11
C GLU A 359 -20.90 32.28 75.80
N GLU A 360 -20.64 31.52 76.86
CA GLU A 360 -20.93 30.13 77.18
C GLU A 360 -22.42 29.74 77.09
N GLY A 361 -22.64 28.46 76.82
CA GLY A 361 -23.91 27.77 77.01
C GLY A 361 -23.70 26.26 77.02
N GLU A 362 -23.76 25.67 78.21
CA GLU A 362 -23.63 24.25 78.55
C GLU A 362 -24.52 23.28 77.74
N GLY A 363 -24.09 22.02 77.64
CA GLY A 363 -24.99 20.89 77.44
C GLY A 363 -24.30 19.58 77.06
N GLY A 364 -24.30 18.60 77.98
CA GLY A 364 -23.65 17.27 77.88
C GLY A 364 -24.05 16.43 76.66
N GLY A 365 -23.44 15.28 76.36
CA GLY A 365 -22.65 14.34 77.14
C GLY A 365 -22.63 12.98 76.40
N ARG A 366 -21.51 12.26 76.53
CA ARG A 366 -21.28 10.79 76.52
C ARG A 366 -22.02 9.83 75.56
N GLY A 367 -21.23 8.90 75.00
CA GLY A 367 -21.59 7.49 74.71
C GLY A 367 -21.32 7.09 73.25
N ALA A 368 -20.28 6.37 72.86
CA ALA A 368 -19.91 4.97 73.14
C ALA A 368 -20.98 3.94 72.74
N GLY A 369 -20.62 3.04 71.79
CA GLY A 369 -21.05 1.64 71.82
C GLY A 369 -22.09 1.17 70.81
N GLN A 370 -21.62 0.32 69.89
CA GLN A 370 -22.24 -0.93 69.41
C GLN A 370 -23.72 -0.96 69.00
N SER A 371 -23.94 -1.27 67.73
CA SER A 371 -24.66 -2.49 67.30
C SER A 371 -24.31 -2.81 65.85
#